data_AF-A0A8X8GQX0-F1
#
_entry.id   AF-A0A8X8GQX0-F1
#
_cell.length_a   1.000
_cell.length_b   1.000
_cell.length_c   1.000
_cell.angle_alpha   90.00
_cell.angle_beta   90.00
_cell.angle_gamma   90.00
#
_symmetry.space_group_name_H-M   'P 1'
#
loop_
_entity.id
_entity.type
_entity.pdbx_description
1 polymer ?
#
loop_
_entity_poly.entity_id
_entity_poly.type
_entity_poly.pdbx_seq_one_letter_code
_entity_poly.pdbx_strand_id
1 'polypeptide(L)'
;FDNFEVKEFDWLKVFKRTQEKAHGSDFGFTHDPTTLISTVVDMKNKELWIYDEHYEKGMLTDEIYQMYVDKGYKDALIVADSAEKRLIAEIKRKGIPNIKPSIKGQGSIMQGVQFIQGFKIYVHPTCVNTIEELNTYTFEQDKEGNWLNKPIDANNHLLDALRYSLERFHLPHKQTKTNVRKNINTIKSMGL
;
A
#
# COMPACT_ATOMS: atom_id res chain seq x y z
N PHE A 1 13.82 2.90 9.92
CA PHE A 1 13.12 4.21 9.95
C PHE A 1 13.37 4.86 11.30
N ASP A 2 13.65 6.16 11.34
CA ASP A 2 13.94 6.93 12.57
C ASP A 2 12.80 7.88 12.98
N ASN A 3 11.82 8.07 12.09
CA ASN A 3 10.71 9.00 12.19
C ASN A 3 9.40 8.36 12.71
N PHE A 4 9.47 7.27 13.50
CA PHE A 4 8.28 6.60 14.04
C PHE A 4 8.21 6.65 15.58
N GLU A 5 7.01 6.44 16.12
CA GLU A 5 6.73 6.37 17.55
C GLU A 5 5.64 5.33 17.81
N VAL A 6 5.88 4.43 18.75
CA VAL A 6 4.91 3.42 19.18
C VAL A 6 4.07 4.00 20.32
N LYS A 7 2.75 4.09 20.15
CA LYS A 7 1.85 4.55 21.21
C LYS A 7 0.42 4.10 21.00
N GLU A 8 -0.31 3.96 22.09
CA GLU A 8 -1.76 3.77 22.08
C GLU A 8 -2.47 5.01 21.53
N PHE A 9 -3.44 4.81 20.63
CA PHE A 9 -4.29 5.89 20.13
C PHE A 9 -5.62 5.38 19.60
N ASP A 10 -6.63 6.26 19.63
CA ASP A 10 -7.93 6.02 19.01
C ASP A 10 -7.89 6.49 17.55
N TRP A 11 -7.68 5.55 16.64
CA TRP A 11 -7.58 5.83 15.21
C TRP A 11 -8.89 6.39 14.62
N LEU A 12 -10.05 6.09 15.21
CA LEU A 12 -11.34 6.64 14.76
C LEU A 12 -11.41 8.15 15.01
N LYS A 13 -10.84 8.63 16.11
CA LYS A 13 -10.73 10.09 16.37
C LYS A 13 -9.82 10.79 15.37
N VAL A 14 -8.70 10.16 15.02
CA VAL A 14 -7.78 10.70 13.99
C VAL A 14 -8.48 10.70 12.63
N PHE A 15 -9.13 9.59 12.27
CA PHE A 15 -9.88 9.48 11.01
C PHE A 15 -10.99 10.51 10.91
N LYS A 16 -11.72 10.81 12.01
CA LYS A 16 -12.74 11.86 12.01
C LYS A 16 -12.20 13.22 11.57
N ARG A 17 -10.93 13.52 11.88
CA ARG A 17 -10.26 14.78 11.52
C ARG A 17 -9.76 14.79 10.07
N THR A 18 -9.22 13.66 9.58
CA THR A 18 -8.57 13.60 8.27
C THR A 18 -9.49 13.13 7.15
N GLN A 19 -10.47 12.29 7.48
CA GLN A 19 -11.36 11.55 6.57
C GLN A 19 -10.61 10.68 5.54
N GLU A 20 -9.35 10.33 5.81
CA GLU A 20 -8.50 9.63 4.86
C GLU A 20 -7.91 8.35 5.46
N LYS A 21 -8.23 7.21 4.83
CA LYS A 21 -7.66 5.89 5.11
C LYS A 21 -6.96 5.33 3.89
N ALA A 22 -5.94 4.52 4.15
CA ALA A 22 -5.20 3.77 3.16
C ALA A 22 -5.04 2.33 3.64
N HIS A 23 -5.29 1.37 2.73
CA HIS A 23 -5.12 -0.05 2.99
C HIS A 23 -4.25 -0.65 1.89
N GLY A 24 -3.24 -1.41 2.30
CA GLY A 24 -2.28 -2.03 1.40
C GLY A 24 -2.09 -3.50 1.70
N SER A 25 -1.76 -4.28 0.68
CA SER A 25 -1.46 -5.71 0.84
C SER A 25 -0.27 -6.12 -0.02
N ASP A 26 0.63 -6.90 0.55
CA ASP A 26 1.69 -7.59 -0.16
C ASP A 26 1.43 -9.10 -0.07
N PHE A 27 1.67 -9.82 -1.15
CA PHE A 27 1.30 -11.24 -1.24
C PHE A 27 2.55 -12.12 -1.23
N GLY A 28 2.72 -12.85 -0.14
CA GLY A 28 3.71 -13.91 0.01
C GLY A 28 3.06 -15.26 0.26
N PHE A 29 3.85 -16.34 0.12
CA PHE A 29 3.40 -17.71 0.36
C PHE A 29 4.36 -18.50 1.26
N THR A 30 5.46 -19.02 0.72
CA THR A 30 6.34 -19.95 1.44
C THR A 30 7.34 -19.24 2.36
N HIS A 31 8.13 -18.32 1.79
CA HIS A 31 9.18 -17.60 2.51
C HIS A 31 8.69 -16.26 3.03
N ASP A 32 7.88 -15.59 2.21
CA ASP A 32 7.30 -14.29 2.48
C ASP A 32 5.87 -14.44 3.00
N PRO A 33 5.44 -13.59 3.95
CA PRO A 33 4.07 -13.53 4.43
C PRO A 33 3.14 -12.87 3.41
N THR A 34 1.85 -13.22 3.43
CA THR A 34 0.81 -12.31 3.00
C THR A 34 0.55 -11.29 4.10
N THR A 35 0.48 -10.02 3.70
CA THR A 35 0.31 -8.90 4.62
C THR A 35 -0.92 -8.06 4.29
N LEU A 36 -1.41 -7.38 5.33
CA LEU A 36 -2.32 -6.26 5.20
C LEU A 36 -1.83 -5.18 6.16
N ILE A 37 -1.87 -3.91 5.72
CA ILE A 37 -1.63 -2.77 6.60
C ILE A 37 -2.73 -1.72 6.40
N SER A 38 -3.19 -1.16 7.52
CA SER A 38 -4.24 -0.15 7.55
C SER A 38 -3.77 1.10 8.28
N THR A 39 -3.92 2.24 7.59
CA THR A 39 -3.37 3.52 8.05
C THR A 39 -4.40 4.64 7.91
N VAL A 40 -4.46 5.55 8.89
CA VAL A 40 -5.08 6.86 8.72
C VAL A 40 -4.01 7.85 8.25
N VAL A 41 -4.31 8.59 7.18
CA VAL A 41 -3.34 9.49 6.52
C VAL A 41 -3.70 10.95 6.81
N ASP A 42 -2.82 11.70 7.46
CA ASP A 42 -2.96 13.15 7.68
C ASP A 42 -1.98 13.90 6.77
N MET A 43 -2.42 14.20 5.54
CA MET A 43 -1.58 14.90 4.56
C MET A 43 -1.22 16.34 4.98
N LYS A 44 -2.06 16.97 5.81
CA LYS A 44 -1.89 18.35 6.25
C LYS A 44 -0.80 18.45 7.32
N ASN A 45 -0.86 17.58 8.32
CA ASN A 45 0.11 17.55 9.42
C ASN A 45 1.32 16.65 9.13
N LYS A 46 1.31 15.94 7.99
CA LYS A 46 2.32 14.94 7.64
C LYS A 46 2.44 13.85 8.70
N GLU A 47 1.30 13.25 9.04
CA GLU A 47 1.26 12.13 9.98
C GLU A 47 0.66 10.87 9.35
N LEU A 48 1.24 9.71 9.66
CA LEU A 48 0.69 8.39 9.36
C LEU A 48 0.35 7.68 10.66
N TRP A 49 -0.84 7.12 10.76
CA TRP A 49 -1.31 6.43 11.96
C TRP A 49 -1.69 5.00 11.61
N ILE A 50 -0.76 4.07 11.84
CA ILE A 50 -0.91 2.64 11.51
C ILE A 50 -1.63 1.94 12.66
N TYR A 51 -2.83 1.44 12.40
CA TYR A 51 -3.74 0.97 13.45
C TYR A 51 -4.15 -0.51 13.36
N ASP A 52 -3.87 -1.15 12.23
CA ASP A 52 -4.16 -2.58 12.07
C ASP A 52 -3.19 -3.19 11.04
N GLU A 53 -2.85 -4.45 11.27
CA GLU A 53 -1.99 -5.25 10.41
C GLU A 53 -2.45 -6.72 10.33
N HIS A 54 -1.97 -7.41 9.30
CA HIS A 54 -1.96 -8.86 9.18
C HIS A 54 -0.60 -9.30 8.65
N TYR A 55 -0.11 -10.45 9.12
CA TYR A 55 1.19 -10.99 8.74
C TYR A 55 1.16 -12.51 8.91
N GLU A 56 0.97 -13.25 7.82
CA GLU A 56 0.80 -14.71 7.88
C GLU A 56 1.34 -15.40 6.63
N LYS A 57 2.03 -16.54 6.81
CA LYS A 57 2.60 -17.33 5.70
C LYS A 57 1.66 -18.45 5.29
N GLY A 58 1.79 -18.90 4.05
CA GLY A 58 1.08 -20.08 3.54
C GLY A 58 -0.41 -19.88 3.28
N MET A 59 -0.87 -18.62 3.23
CA MET A 59 -2.29 -18.33 3.01
C MET A 59 -2.72 -18.66 1.57
N LEU A 60 -3.84 -19.36 1.45
CA LEU A 60 -4.55 -19.58 0.20
C LEU A 60 -5.51 -18.43 -0.10
N THR A 61 -5.94 -18.30 -1.36
CA THR A 61 -6.87 -17.26 -1.81
C THR A 61 -8.12 -17.11 -0.92
N ASP A 62 -8.66 -18.22 -0.43
CA ASP A 62 -9.86 -18.25 0.41
C ASP A 62 -9.61 -17.71 1.81
N GLU A 63 -8.44 -17.99 2.37
CA GLU A 63 -8.01 -17.49 3.68
C GLU A 63 -7.71 -16.00 3.61
N ILE A 64 -7.05 -15.54 2.54
CA ILE A 64 -6.81 -14.11 2.30
C ILE A 64 -8.15 -13.35 2.17
N TYR A 65 -9.10 -13.91 1.43
CA TYR A 65 -10.45 -13.34 1.33
C TYR A 65 -11.12 -13.24 2.71
N GLN A 66 -11.08 -14.33 3.48
CA GLN A 66 -11.73 -14.38 4.80
C GLN A 66 -11.08 -13.39 5.77
N MET A 67 -9.75 -13.26 5.75
CA MET A 67 -9.01 -12.27 6.53
C MET A 67 -9.50 -10.84 6.27
N TYR A 68 -9.75 -10.46 5.02
CA TYR A 68 -10.31 -9.13 4.72
C TYR A 68 -11.74 -8.95 5.25
N VAL A 69 -12.55 -10.01 5.24
CA VAL A 69 -13.92 -9.97 5.74
C VAL A 69 -13.94 -9.84 7.26
N ASP A 70 -13.18 -10.67 7.97
CA ASP A 70 -13.14 -10.72 9.43
C ASP A 70 -12.61 -9.42 10.04
N LYS A 71 -11.66 -8.78 9.36
CA LYS A 71 -11.14 -7.46 9.76
C LYS A 71 -12.03 -6.28 9.32
N GLY A 72 -13.13 -6.53 8.59
CA GLY A 72 -14.09 -5.49 8.20
C GLY A 72 -13.66 -4.63 7.00
N TYR A 73 -12.80 -5.15 6.13
CA TYR A 73 -12.26 -4.43 4.96
C TYR A 73 -12.92 -4.81 3.63
N LYS A 74 -14.04 -5.54 3.65
CA LYS A 74 -14.76 -5.98 2.46
C LYS A 74 -15.04 -4.85 1.45
N ASP A 75 -15.45 -3.70 1.94
CA ASP A 75 -15.78 -2.53 1.12
C ASP A 75 -14.63 -1.52 0.99
N ALA A 76 -13.51 -1.76 1.65
CA ALA A 76 -12.37 -0.87 1.64
C ALA A 76 -11.63 -0.89 0.30
N LEU A 77 -11.05 0.25 -0.09
CA LEU A 77 -10.08 0.29 -1.17
C LEU A 77 -8.76 -0.33 -0.67
N ILE A 78 -8.39 -1.47 -1.23
CA ILE A 78 -7.14 -2.17 -0.94
C ILE A 78 -6.23 -2.10 -2.17
N VAL A 79 -5.03 -1.57 -2.00
CA VAL A 79 -4.01 -1.53 -3.06
C VAL A 79 -3.02 -2.65 -2.81
N ALA A 80 -2.94 -3.61 -3.71
CA ALA A 80 -2.19 -4.84 -3.52
C ALA A 80 -1.04 -5.00 -4.53
N ASP A 81 -0.07 -5.88 -4.23
CA ASP A 81 1.05 -6.13 -5.14
C ASP A 81 0.56 -6.54 -6.55
N SER A 82 1.05 -5.79 -7.54
CA SER A 82 0.69 -5.95 -8.93
C SER A 82 1.46 -7.04 -9.67
N ALA A 83 2.38 -7.77 -9.02
CA ALA A 83 2.88 -9.04 -9.55
C ALA A 83 1.78 -10.11 -9.54
N GLU A 84 0.97 -10.16 -8.48
CA GLU A 84 -0.07 -11.17 -8.25
C GLU A 84 -1.43 -10.83 -8.88
N LYS A 85 -1.44 -10.48 -10.17
CA LYS A 85 -2.65 -10.05 -10.90
C LYS A 85 -3.77 -11.10 -10.89
N ARG A 86 -3.40 -12.39 -10.91
CA ARG A 86 -4.37 -13.49 -10.89
C ARG A 86 -5.07 -13.54 -9.53
N LEU A 87 -4.32 -13.52 -8.43
CA LEU A 87 -4.86 -13.53 -7.08
C LEU A 87 -5.78 -12.34 -6.83
N ILE A 88 -5.37 -11.13 -7.25
CA ILE A 88 -6.22 -9.92 -7.18
C ILE A 88 -7.55 -10.14 -7.92
N ALA A 89 -7.52 -10.72 -9.12
CA ALA A 89 -8.74 -10.99 -9.88
C ALA A 89 -9.65 -12.03 -9.21
N GLU A 90 -9.06 -13.05 -8.58
CA GLU A 90 -9.79 -14.07 -7.81
C GLU A 90 -10.44 -13.47 -6.56
N ILE A 91 -9.68 -12.76 -5.72
CA ILE A 91 -10.17 -12.08 -4.51
C ILE A 91 -11.28 -11.08 -4.87
N LYS A 92 -11.12 -10.33 -5.96
CA LYS A 92 -12.14 -9.41 -6.45
C LYS A 92 -13.45 -10.12 -6.80
N ARG A 93 -13.37 -11.27 -7.49
CA ARG A 93 -14.54 -12.10 -7.83
C ARG A 93 -15.20 -12.73 -6.61
N LYS A 94 -14.43 -13.05 -5.57
CA LYS A 94 -14.95 -13.60 -4.30
C LYS A 94 -15.71 -12.57 -3.46
N GLY A 95 -15.53 -11.28 -3.71
CA GLY A 95 -16.37 -10.23 -3.11
C GLY A 95 -15.62 -9.12 -2.39
N ILE A 96 -14.36 -8.86 -2.74
CA ILE A 96 -13.65 -7.63 -2.38
C ILE A 96 -13.59 -6.73 -3.63
N PRO A 97 -14.68 -6.03 -4.00
CA PRO A 97 -14.78 -5.37 -5.31
C PRO A 97 -13.76 -4.24 -5.52
N ASN A 98 -13.27 -3.66 -4.42
CA ASN A 98 -12.41 -2.48 -4.40
C ASN A 98 -10.91 -2.81 -4.28
N ILE A 99 -10.51 -4.08 -4.33
CA ILE A 99 -9.08 -4.43 -4.45
C ILE A 99 -8.55 -4.04 -5.84
N LYS A 100 -7.36 -3.42 -5.87
CA LYS A 100 -6.70 -2.96 -7.09
C LYS A 100 -5.20 -3.27 -7.04
N PRO A 101 -4.57 -3.55 -8.20
CA PRO A 101 -3.12 -3.68 -8.27
C PRO A 101 -2.45 -2.30 -8.09
N SER A 102 -1.31 -2.29 -7.40
CA SER A 102 -0.42 -1.14 -7.30
C SER A 102 0.14 -0.72 -8.67
N ILE A 103 0.58 0.54 -8.79
CA ILE A 103 1.17 1.08 -10.00
C ILE A 103 2.68 0.77 -10.00
N LYS A 104 3.11 -0.12 -10.90
CA LYS A 104 4.54 -0.33 -11.17
C LYS A 104 5.13 0.86 -11.94
N GLY A 105 6.10 1.53 -11.33
CA GLY A 105 6.97 2.51 -11.97
C GLY A 105 8.45 2.21 -11.71
N GLN A 106 9.31 2.40 -12.70
CA GLN A 106 10.76 2.35 -12.51
C GLN A 106 11.15 3.43 -11.49
N GLY A 107 11.77 3.05 -10.36
CA GLY A 107 12.09 3.96 -9.25
C GLY A 107 10.95 4.23 -8.25
N SER A 108 9.82 3.52 -8.35
CA SER A 108 8.66 3.70 -7.45
C SER A 108 8.93 3.32 -5.99
N ILE A 109 9.84 2.36 -5.74
CA ILE A 109 10.20 1.93 -4.38
C ILE A 109 10.83 3.11 -3.63
N MET A 110 11.91 3.68 -4.17
CA MET A 110 12.61 4.79 -3.53
C MET A 110 11.71 6.02 -3.34
N GLN A 111 10.92 6.37 -4.36
CA GLN A 111 9.98 7.48 -4.25
C GLN A 111 8.94 7.26 -3.14
N GLY A 112 8.42 6.04 -3.02
CA GLY A 112 7.47 5.69 -1.97
C GLY A 112 8.10 5.69 -0.58
N VAL A 113 9.32 5.18 -0.44
CA VAL A 113 10.10 5.21 0.81
C VAL A 113 10.35 6.64 1.24
N GLN A 114 10.84 7.50 0.33
CA GLN A 114 11.06 8.92 0.60
C GLN A 114 9.74 9.64 0.96
N PHE A 115 8.64 9.28 0.29
CA PHE A 115 7.33 9.81 0.62
C PHE A 115 6.95 9.47 2.07
N ILE A 116 7.08 8.20 2.48
CA ILE A 116 6.80 7.74 3.85
C ILE A 116 7.73 8.43 4.87
N GLN A 117 9.03 8.57 4.55
CA GLN A 117 10.02 9.26 5.39
C GLN A 117 9.66 10.74 5.62
N GLY A 118 8.87 11.35 4.74
CA GLY A 118 8.35 12.71 4.90
C GLY A 118 7.23 12.86 5.93
N PHE A 119 6.78 11.79 6.58
CA PHE A 119 5.73 11.81 7.62
C PHE A 119 6.30 11.51 8.99
N LYS A 120 5.65 11.98 10.06
CA LYS A 120 5.78 11.37 11.39
C LYS A 120 4.88 10.14 11.43
N ILE A 121 5.43 8.99 11.80
CA ILE A 121 4.70 7.72 11.83
C ILE A 121 4.33 7.39 13.28
N TYR A 122 3.06 7.10 13.52
CA TYR A 122 2.56 6.58 14.78
C TYR A 122 2.05 5.17 14.55
N VAL A 123 2.52 4.23 15.37
CA VAL A 123 2.20 2.81 15.23
C VAL A 123 1.49 2.34 16.48
N HIS A 124 0.33 1.72 16.30
CA HIS A 124 -0.41 1.12 17.40
C HIS A 124 0.40 -0.07 17.96
N PRO A 125 0.49 -0.27 19.29
CA PRO A 125 1.36 -1.30 19.88
C PRO A 125 1.01 -2.74 19.48
N THR A 126 -0.22 -2.96 18.99
CA THR A 126 -0.66 -4.26 18.45
C THR A 126 -0.06 -4.57 17.08
N CYS A 127 0.50 -3.59 16.37
CA CYS A 127 1.12 -3.77 15.06
C CYS A 127 2.60 -4.16 15.19
N VAL A 128 2.85 -5.30 15.84
CA VAL A 128 4.19 -5.74 16.24
C VAL A 128 5.12 -6.01 15.05
N ASN A 129 4.59 -6.55 13.95
CA ASN A 129 5.38 -6.85 12.76
C ASN A 129 5.76 -5.56 12.03
N THR A 130 4.86 -4.58 11.95
CA THR A 130 5.17 -3.24 11.42
C THR A 130 6.28 -2.58 12.23
N ILE A 131 6.23 -2.69 13.57
CA ILE A 131 7.26 -2.15 14.45
C ILE A 131 8.62 -2.82 14.17
N GLU A 132 8.63 -4.14 14.00
CA GLU A 132 9.85 -4.88 13.67
C GLU A 132 10.43 -4.45 12.32
N GLU A 133 9.63 -4.41 11.26
CA GLU A 133 10.08 -3.96 9.94
C GLU A 133 10.61 -2.52 9.97
N LEU A 134 9.92 -1.59 10.65
CA LEU A 134 10.38 -0.20 10.79
C LEU A 134 11.74 -0.09 11.49
N ASN A 135 12.02 -0.96 12.47
CA ASN A 135 13.29 -1.01 13.20
C ASN A 135 14.42 -1.60 12.34
N THR A 136 14.13 -2.62 11.53
CA THR A 136 15.17 -3.35 10.79
C THR A 136 15.40 -2.83 9.37
N TYR A 137 14.49 -2.02 8.83
CA TYR A 137 14.58 -1.54 7.46
C TYR A 137 15.83 -0.71 7.23
N THR A 138 16.66 -1.15 6.29
CA THR A 138 17.98 -0.58 6.01
C THR A 138 18.34 -0.70 4.52
N PHE A 139 19.45 -0.07 4.12
CA PHE A 139 19.95 -0.04 2.75
C PHE A 139 21.11 -1.03 2.56
N GLU A 140 21.32 -1.50 1.34
CA GLU A 140 22.47 -2.34 1.02
C GLU A 140 23.77 -1.58 1.24
N GLN A 141 24.83 -2.28 1.61
CA GLN A 141 26.19 -1.76 1.64
C GLN A 141 27.03 -2.44 0.54
N ASP A 142 27.95 -1.69 -0.07
CA ASP A 142 28.95 -2.29 -0.93
C ASP A 142 30.01 -3.06 -0.11
N LYS A 143 30.98 -3.68 -0.80
CA LYS A 143 32.05 -4.45 -0.16
C LYS A 143 32.97 -3.62 0.75
N GLU A 144 32.95 -2.30 0.58
CA GLU A 144 33.75 -1.33 1.32
C GLU A 144 32.97 -0.74 2.52
N GLY A 145 31.69 -1.11 2.67
CA GLY A 145 30.81 -0.64 3.74
C GLY A 145 30.07 0.67 3.42
N ASN A 146 30.15 1.17 2.18
CA ASN A 146 29.40 2.36 1.78
C ASN A 146 27.94 2.02 1.52
N TRP A 147 27.02 2.84 2.04
CA TRP A 147 25.59 2.69 1.79
C TRP A 147 25.24 2.93 0.32
N LEU A 148 24.48 2.01 -0.26
CA LEU A 148 23.92 2.09 -1.60
C LEU A 148 22.51 2.67 -1.55
N ASN A 149 22.05 3.30 -2.62
CA ASN A 149 20.67 3.80 -2.74
C ASN A 149 19.69 2.67 -3.14
N LYS A 150 19.80 1.53 -2.47
CA LYS A 150 18.99 0.33 -2.70
C LYS A 150 18.62 -0.28 -1.35
N PRO A 151 17.33 -0.41 -1.00
CA PRO A 151 16.92 -1.10 0.22
C PRO A 151 17.36 -2.56 0.22
N ILE A 152 17.65 -3.11 1.40
CA ILE A 152 17.81 -4.56 1.55
C ILE A 152 16.43 -5.21 1.33
N ASP A 153 16.39 -6.22 0.48
CA ASP A 153 15.19 -7.01 0.18
C ASP A 153 14.97 -8.09 1.26
N ALA A 154 14.73 -7.64 2.49
CA ALA A 154 14.43 -8.50 3.63
C ALA A 154 13.60 -7.75 4.67
N ASN A 155 12.55 -8.39 5.19
CA ASN A 155 11.69 -7.86 6.24
C ASN A 155 11.07 -6.49 5.88
N ASN A 156 10.47 -6.42 4.69
CA ASN A 156 9.92 -5.20 4.07
C ASN A 156 8.47 -5.38 3.59
N HIS A 157 7.78 -6.47 3.94
CA HIS A 157 6.49 -6.85 3.37
C HIS A 157 5.36 -5.89 3.78
N LEU A 158 5.30 -5.49 5.05
CA LEU A 158 4.34 -4.49 5.53
C LEU A 158 4.72 -3.08 5.05
N LEU A 159 6.00 -2.76 4.93
CA LEU A 159 6.46 -1.49 4.37
C LEU A 159 6.18 -1.37 2.87
N ASP A 160 6.26 -2.47 2.13
CA ASP A 160 5.85 -2.53 0.73
C ASP A 160 4.33 -2.41 0.60
N ALA A 161 3.56 -3.11 1.44
CA ALA A 161 2.12 -2.92 1.53
C ALA A 161 1.75 -1.45 1.85
N LEU A 162 2.45 -0.82 2.80
CA LEU A 162 2.24 0.58 3.18
C LEU A 162 2.50 1.49 1.98
N ARG A 163 3.60 1.26 1.27
CA ARG A 163 3.96 2.01 0.06
C ARG A 163 2.89 1.88 -1.02
N TYR A 164 2.37 0.68 -1.27
CA TYR A 164 1.26 0.48 -2.21
C TYR A 164 0.01 1.26 -1.79
N SER A 165 -0.35 1.20 -0.50
CA SER A 165 -1.53 1.90 0.02
C SER A 165 -1.47 3.42 -0.18
N LEU A 166 -0.25 3.99 -0.19
CA LEU A 166 -0.01 5.42 -0.22
C LEU A 166 0.20 5.99 -1.64
N GLU A 167 0.26 5.15 -2.67
CA GLU A 167 0.61 5.56 -4.03
C GLU A 167 -0.25 6.72 -4.56
N ARG A 168 -1.55 6.71 -4.21
CA ARG A 168 -2.53 7.72 -4.67
C ARG A 168 -2.27 9.12 -4.11
N PHE A 169 -1.49 9.26 -3.05
CA PHE A 169 -1.21 10.54 -2.40
C PHE A 169 0.01 11.26 -3.00
N HIS A 170 0.86 10.55 -3.74
CA HIS A 170 2.10 11.12 -4.27
C HIS A 170 2.31 10.87 -5.77
N LEU A 171 1.56 9.96 -6.39
CA LEU A 171 1.57 9.79 -7.83
C LEU A 171 0.57 10.74 -8.50
N PRO A 172 0.95 11.40 -9.61
CA PRO A 172 0.03 12.19 -10.39
C PRO A 172 -1.06 11.27 -10.96
N HIS A 173 -2.33 11.62 -10.75
CA HIS A 173 -3.43 10.98 -11.45
C HIS A 173 -3.17 11.08 -12.96
N LYS A 174 -2.90 9.96 -13.63
CA LYS A 174 -3.09 9.90 -15.08
C LYS A 174 -4.59 10.10 -15.29
N GLN A 175 -5.00 11.33 -15.60
CA GLN A 175 -6.31 11.54 -16.20
C GLN A 175 -6.36 10.59 -17.41
N THR A 176 -7.18 9.55 -17.33
CA THR A 176 -7.55 8.79 -18.51
C THR A 176 -8.18 9.80 -19.44
N LYS A 177 -7.43 10.24 -20.45
CA LYS A 177 -7.99 10.98 -21.59
C LYS A 177 -8.96 10.02 -22.26
N THR A 178 -10.20 10.02 -21.81
CA THR A 178 -11.32 9.45 -22.53
C THR A 178 -11.47 10.30 -23.80
N ASN A 179 -10.69 9.98 -24.83
CA ASN A 179 -10.74 10.57 -26.16
C ASN A 179 -12.02 10.13 -26.90
N VAL A 180 -13.19 10.29 -26.29
CA VAL A 180 -14.48 10.00 -26.93
C VAL A 180 -14.95 11.18 -27.81
N ARG A 181 -14.37 12.37 -27.66
CA ARG A 181 -14.78 13.57 -28.43
C ARG A 181 -14.04 13.82 -29.75
N LYS A 182 -13.01 13.03 -30.13
CA LYS A 182 -12.27 13.28 -31.39
C LYS A 182 -12.76 12.48 -32.60
N ASN A 183 -13.58 11.44 -32.45
CA ASN A 183 -14.06 10.65 -33.59
C ASN A 183 -15.40 11.12 -34.18
N ILE A 184 -16.15 11.99 -33.50
CA ILE A 184 -17.44 12.48 -34.02
C ILE A 184 -17.25 13.51 -35.16
N ASN A 185 -16.15 14.28 -35.12
CA ASN A 185 -15.89 15.30 -36.14
C ASN A 185 -15.30 14.71 -37.43
N THR A 186 -14.64 13.55 -37.36
CA THR A 186 -14.11 12.85 -38.55
C THR A 186 -15.20 12.10 -39.31
N ILE A 187 -16.21 11.58 -38.60
CA ILE A 187 -17.36 10.91 -39.23
C ILE A 187 -18.26 11.95 -39.92
N LYS A 188 -18.47 13.13 -39.32
CA LYS A 188 -19.21 14.23 -39.97
C LYS A 188 -18.49 14.86 -41.17
N SER A 189 -17.17 14.74 -41.28
CA SER A 189 -16.41 15.21 -42.45
C SER A 189 -16.28 14.18 -43.57
N MET A 190 -16.81 12.97 -43.40
CA MET A 190 -16.77 11.88 -44.38
C MET A 190 -18.13 11.58 -45.05
N GLY A 191 -19.12 12.47 -44.93
CA GLY A 191 -20.30 12.46 -45.80
C GLY A 191 -21.12 11.16 -45.80
N LEU A 192 -21.33 10.55 -44.63
CA LEU A 192 -22.36 9.55 -44.37
C LEU A 192 -23.34 10.10 -43.33
#